data_AF-A0A163CKP0-F1
#
_entry.id   AF-A0A163CKP0-F1
#
_cell.length_a   1.000
_cell.length_b   1.000
_cell.length_c   1.000
_cell.angle_alpha   90.00
_cell.angle_beta   90.00
_cell.angle_gamma   90.00
#
_symmetry.space_group_name_H-M   'P 1'
#
loop_
_entity.id
_entity.type
_entity.pdbx_description
1 polymer ?
#
loop_
_entity_poly.entity_id
_entity_poly.type
_entity_poly.pdbx_seq_one_letter_code
_entity_poly.pdbx_strand_id
1 'polypeptide(L)'
;MALDIPTNSNWTPYLHAGGGPIWGDKTNDAACAFGGGIGVTYAASEGVDVFGQVIYGWAPPQTIDNVNTDASGALGVEAGLRFRL
;
A
#
# COMPACT_ATOMS: atom_id res chain seq x y z
N MET A 1 2.93 6.46 5.24
CA MET A 1 2.78 6.54 6.71
C MET A 1 1.56 5.74 7.10
N ALA A 2 1.65 4.93 8.16
CA ALA A 2 0.53 4.15 8.69
C ALA A 2 0.15 4.68 10.08
N LEU A 3 -1.14 4.63 10.40
CA LEU A 3 -1.71 4.94 11.71
C LEU A 3 -2.38 3.68 12.23
N ASP A 4 -1.81 3.12 13.30
CA ASP A 4 -2.36 1.98 14.02
C ASP A 4 -3.45 2.46 14.99
N ILE A 5 -4.56 1.72 15.06
CA ILE A 5 -5.68 2.00 15.96
C ILE A 5 -5.52 1.10 17.19
N PRO A 6 -5.28 1.66 18.39
CA PRO A 6 -5.10 0.86 19.60
C PRO A 6 -6.34 0.03 19.94
N THR A 7 -6.12 -1.23 20.31
CA THR A 7 -7.18 -2.13 20.79
C THR A 7 -6.70 -2.90 22.01
N ASN A 8 -7.62 -3.50 22.77
CA ASN A 8 -7.30 -4.45 23.85
C ASN A 8 -7.19 -5.90 23.33
N SER A 9 -6.67 -6.08 22.11
CA SER A 9 -6.60 -7.37 21.42
C SER A 9 -5.26 -7.52 20.69
N ASN A 10 -4.93 -8.76 20.29
CA ASN A 10 -3.82 -9.03 19.38
C ASN A 10 -4.10 -8.53 17.95
N TRP A 11 -5.33 -8.09 17.65
CA TRP A 11 -5.71 -7.49 16.38
C TRP A 11 -5.57 -5.97 16.42
N THR A 12 -4.78 -5.43 15.51
CA THR A 12 -4.54 -3.99 15.35
C THR A 12 -5.03 -3.55 13.96
N PRO A 13 -6.20 -2.92 13.88
CA PRO A 13 -6.63 -2.23 12.67
C PRO A 13 -5.69 -1.07 12.37
N TYR A 14 -5.48 -0.76 11.10
CA TYR A 14 -4.66 0.36 10.69
C TYR A 14 -5.20 0.99 9.40
N LEU A 15 -4.85 2.25 9.21
CA LEU A 15 -5.02 2.98 7.95
C LEU A 15 -3.68 3.54 7.51
N HIS A 16 -3.44 3.60 6.21
CA HIS A 16 -2.21 4.15 5.68
C HIS A 16 -2.47 4.97 4.44
N ALA A 17 -1.59 5.94 4.22
CA ALA A 17 -1.52 6.71 3.00
C ALA A 17 -0.05 6.88 2.61
N GLY A 18 0.21 6.97 1.32
CA GLY A 18 1.55 7.12 0.78
C GLY A 18 1.53 7.62 -0.64
N GLY A 19 2.70 7.97 -1.11
CA GLY A 19 2.92 8.27 -2.51
C GLY A 19 4.41 8.16 -2.81
N GLY A 20 4.73 7.97 -4.08
CA GLY A 20 6.09 7.79 -4.52
C GLY A 20 6.20 7.61 -6.03
N PRO A 21 7.44 7.59 -6.54
CA PRO A 21 7.68 7.33 -7.94
C PRO A 21 7.35 5.87 -8.28
N ILE A 22 6.57 5.68 -9.33
CA ILE A 22 6.51 4.43 -10.09
C ILE A 22 7.39 4.61 -11.32
N TRP A 23 8.23 3.62 -11.59
CA TRP A 23 9.20 3.65 -12.67
C TRP A 23 8.68 2.86 -13.86
N GLY A 24 8.87 3.40 -15.07
CA GLY A 24 8.63 2.65 -16.29
C GLY A 24 9.57 1.45 -16.39
N ASP A 25 9.08 0.35 -16.93
CA ASP A 25 9.86 -0.87 -17.15
C ASP A 25 10.73 -0.75 -18.41
N LYS A 26 10.35 0.14 -19.35
CA LYS A 26 10.94 0.22 -20.71
C LYS A 26 11.58 1.55 -21.02
N THR A 27 11.38 2.57 -20.19
CA THR A 27 11.89 3.93 -20.35
C THR A 27 12.51 4.41 -19.04
N ASN A 28 13.30 5.48 -19.08
CA ASN A 28 13.78 6.16 -17.88
C ASN A 28 12.70 7.12 -17.30
N ASP A 29 11.43 6.92 -17.68
CA ASP A 29 10.34 7.77 -17.25
C ASP A 29 9.87 7.34 -15.85
N ALA A 30 9.44 8.32 -15.05
CA ALA A 30 8.88 8.11 -13.73
C ALA A 30 7.60 8.91 -13.59
N ALA A 31 6.61 8.34 -12.90
CA ALA A 31 5.40 9.05 -12.53
C ALA A 31 5.20 9.02 -11.02
N CYS A 32 4.42 9.98 -10.52
CA CYS A 32 4.00 9.97 -9.14
C CYS A 32 2.70 9.18 -8.99
N ALA A 33 2.72 8.14 -8.16
CA ALA A 33 1.53 7.47 -7.67
C ALA A 33 1.27 7.86 -6.22
N PHE A 34 0.00 7.94 -5.86
CA PHE A 34 -0.48 8.14 -4.51
C PHE A 34 -1.45 7.02 -4.16
N GLY A 35 -1.70 6.83 -2.89
CA GLY A 35 -2.68 5.83 -2.49
C GLY A 35 -2.78 5.70 -1.00
N GLY A 36 -3.64 4.79 -0.61
CA GLY A 36 -3.84 4.44 0.77
C GLY A 36 -4.67 3.20 0.89
N GLY A 37 -4.87 2.78 2.12
CA GLY A 37 -5.58 1.56 2.39
C GLY A 37 -5.94 1.44 3.85
N ILE A 38 -6.73 0.42 4.11
CA ILE A 38 -7.09 -0.02 5.45
C ILE A 38 -6.75 -1.48 5.57
N GLY A 39 -6.34 -1.88 6.78
CA GLY A 39 -5.98 -3.26 7.03
C GLY A 39 -6.10 -3.62 8.49
N VAL A 40 -5.75 -4.86 8.77
CA VAL A 40 -5.67 -5.40 10.12
C VAL A 40 -4.41 -6.24 10.23
N THR A 41 -3.74 -6.13 11.37
CA THR A 41 -2.58 -6.94 11.73
C THR A 41 -2.94 -7.79 12.95
N TYR A 42 -2.46 -9.03 13.00
CA TYR A 42 -2.56 -9.94 14.13
C TYR A 42 -1.17 -10.28 14.65
N ALA A 43 -0.92 -9.99 15.93
CA ALA A 43 0.30 -10.37 16.63
C ALA A 43 0.34 -11.89 16.86
N ALA A 44 0.95 -12.63 15.92
CA ALA A 44 1.02 -14.08 15.97
C ALA A 44 2.09 -14.59 16.96
N SER A 45 3.17 -13.83 17.14
CA SER A 45 4.22 -14.08 18.13
C SER A 45 4.95 -12.78 18.48
N GLU A 46 5.96 -12.84 19.35
CA GLU A 46 6.78 -11.67 19.69
C GLU A 46 7.49 -11.06 18.46
N GLY A 47 7.87 -11.87 17.48
CA GLY A 47 8.63 -11.45 16.30
C GLY A 47 7.89 -11.50 14.96
N VAL A 48 6.65 -12.01 14.92
CA VAL A 48 5.91 -12.22 13.67
C VAL A 48 4.47 -11.73 13.79
N ASP A 49 4.06 -10.97 12.79
CA ASP A 49 2.71 -10.48 12.57
C ASP A 49 2.12 -11.09 11.29
N VAL A 50 0.82 -11.40 11.31
CA VAL A 50 0.03 -11.70 10.09
C VAL A 50 -0.77 -10.45 9.76
N PHE A 51 -0.84 -10.06 8.49
CA PHE A 51 -1.65 -8.90 8.08
C PHE A 51 -2.51 -9.19 6.86
N GLY A 52 -3.57 -8.41 6.72
CA GLY A 52 -4.40 -8.32 5.52
C GLY A 52 -4.89 -6.89 5.31
N GLN A 53 -4.96 -6.45 4.06
CA GLN A 53 -5.35 -5.08 3.71
C GLN A 53 -6.04 -4.96 2.36
N VAL A 54 -6.79 -3.87 2.21
CA VAL A 54 -7.35 -3.38 0.96
C VAL A 54 -6.74 -2.02 0.67
N ILE A 55 -6.27 -1.84 -0.56
CA ILE A 55 -5.52 -0.66 -0.98
C ILE A 55 -6.19 -0.07 -2.23
N TYR A 56 -6.22 1.26 -2.30
CA TYR A 56 -6.54 1.99 -3.52
C TYR A 56 -5.33 2.85 -3.91
N GLY A 57 -4.73 2.53 -5.04
CA GLY A 57 -3.70 3.35 -5.67
C GLY A 57 -4.31 4.27 -6.72
N TRP A 58 -3.77 5.47 -6.89
CA TRP A 58 -4.20 6.47 -7.85
C TRP A 58 -2.98 7.22 -8.39
N ALA A 59 -2.95 7.50 -9.68
CA ALA A 59 -1.94 8.38 -10.28
C ALA A 59 -2.64 9.51 -11.04
N PRO A 60 -2.13 10.75 -11.07
CA PRO A 60 -2.60 11.77 -12.00
C PRO A 60 -2.46 11.30 -13.46
N PRO A 61 -3.12 11.95 -14.44
CA PRO A 61 -2.88 11.66 -15.85
C PRO A 61 -1.45 12.02 -16.24
N GLN A 62 -0.67 11.03 -16.66
CA GLN A 62 0.75 11.16 -17.07
C GLN A 62 1.07 10.08 -18.10
N THR A 63 2.15 10.26 -18.85
CA THR A 63 2.63 9.27 -19.81
C THR A 63 3.84 8.53 -19.20
N ILE A 64 3.77 7.19 -19.12
CA ILE A 64 4.88 6.32 -18.72
C ILE A 64 5.00 5.22 -19.77
N ASP A 65 6.21 4.91 -20.24
CA ASP A 65 6.40 3.85 -21.24
C ASP A 65 5.52 4.02 -22.50
N ASN A 66 5.24 5.28 -22.89
CA ASN A 66 4.30 5.65 -23.96
C ASN A 66 2.84 5.21 -23.73
N VAL A 67 2.46 4.86 -22.50
CA VAL A 67 1.09 4.58 -22.07
C VAL A 67 0.59 5.74 -21.23
N ASN A 68 -0.60 6.25 -21.55
CA ASN A 68 -1.24 7.30 -20.77
C ASN A 68 -1.99 6.67 -19.60
N THR A 69 -1.69 7.11 -18.39
CA THR A 69 -2.55 6.89 -17.23
C THR A 69 -3.76 7.81 -17.35
N ASP A 70 -4.96 7.30 -17.10
CA ASP A 70 -6.23 8.02 -17.21
C ASP A 70 -6.74 8.55 -15.86
N ALA A 71 -5.88 8.52 -14.85
CA ALA A 71 -6.22 8.77 -13.45
C ALA A 71 -7.28 7.84 -12.85
N SER A 72 -7.51 6.67 -13.46
CA SER A 72 -8.14 5.56 -12.77
C SER A 72 -7.16 4.95 -11.75
N GLY A 73 -7.72 4.50 -10.63
CA GLY A 73 -6.95 3.87 -9.57
C GLY A 73 -7.12 2.36 -9.54
N ALA A 74 -6.08 1.65 -9.12
CA ALA A 74 -6.13 0.21 -8.93
C ALA A 74 -6.60 -0.12 -7.50
N LEU A 75 -7.60 -1.01 -7.39
CA LEU A 75 -7.96 -1.66 -6.14
C LEU A 75 -7.11 -2.93 -5.97
N GLY A 76 -6.47 -3.07 -4.82
CA GLY A 76 -5.65 -4.21 -4.46
C GLY A 76 -6.09 -4.82 -3.13
N VAL A 77 -5.87 -6.13 -2.99
CA VAL A 77 -6.01 -6.85 -1.73
C VAL A 77 -4.70 -7.60 -1.48
N GLU A 78 -4.15 -7.46 -0.28
CA GLU A 78 -2.89 -8.08 0.10
C GLU A 78 -3.04 -8.79 1.44
N ALA A 79 -2.32 -9.88 1.62
CA ALA A 79 -2.16 -10.55 2.90
C ALA A 79 -0.76 -11.16 2.99
N GLY A 80 -0.21 -11.23 4.19
CA GLY A 80 1.15 -11.74 4.36
C GLY A 80 1.64 -11.79 5.79
N LEU A 81 2.94 -12.01 5.92
CA LEU A 81 3.67 -12.03 7.19
C LEU A 81 4.60 -10.82 7.27
N ARG A 82 4.72 -10.23 8.46
CA ARG A 82 5.67 -9.16 8.77
C ARG A 82 6.55 -9.61 9.93
N PHE A 83 7.85 -9.52 9.74
CA PHE A 83 8.85 -9.85 10.77
C PHE A 83 9.29 -8.56 11.46
N ARG A 84 9.26 -8.54 12.79
CA ARG A 84 9.76 -7.44 13.60
C ARG A 84 11.27 -7.60 13.76
N LEU A 85 12.03 -6.59 13.32
CA LEU A 85 13.48 -6.51 13.46
C LEU A 85 13.88 -5.75 14.73
#